data_AF-A0A2S7PMY7-F1
#
_entry.id   AF-A0A2S7PMY7-F1
#
_cell.length_a   1.000
_cell.length_b   1.000
_cell.length_c   1.000
_cell.angle_alpha   90.00
_cell.angle_beta   90.00
_cell.angle_gamma   90.00
#
_symmetry.space_group_name_H-M   'P 1'
#
loop_
_entity.id
_entity.type
_entity.pdbx_description
1 polymer ?
#
loop_
_entity_poly.entity_id
_entity_poly.type
_entity_poly.pdbx_seq_one_letter_code
_entity_poly.pdbx_strand_id
1 'polypeptide(L)'
;MSASSDFWNPANTHCFHQQIVKLHAWNGVPTGPADYRCEKREESSCYILSTAEEIHLADHIAFLAQRKSGAKYVSAATIEEHHGMKGDETEMRIRISANETPKLDVVTGLTGVMQRVEMYAAEGKSRDDFCEDMFDKVISFSSQRLNERLRSRKHNGHQVPLHLRINSLLEQMKTTVGWRDDEAIASLIYELEDLACCYEKVVDTGDPEVQHEIFKAAVRKSFLIPFQRKSRSLEEYLKSVGANQMVYQNREVMQIDKIARYLGLCKDFLRICRQPRHRRLFKRIQIEHCVAPPITQPTGAIKHCHVHGEVQLVLHYEQFPHDPQPRAIGSSKSACFLCDLFIGKHGQYRVSHSHNHLYPQWTVPNSMIHDMARLRETPIQRKASGVGDCESKAHLPGWQFSTDTASTISRSCDSHGDFNLYRAGIISVNNQRS
;
A
#
# COMPACT_ATOMS: atom_id res chain seq x y z
N MET A 1 29.24 -10.58 -25.01
CA MET A 1 28.01 -11.36 -24.77
C MET A 1 28.03 -11.85 -23.33
N SER A 2 27.52 -11.07 -22.37
CA SER A 2 27.38 -11.55 -21.00
C SER A 2 26.19 -12.52 -20.95
N ALA A 3 26.41 -13.74 -20.50
CA ALA A 3 25.33 -14.69 -20.26
C ALA A 3 24.33 -14.04 -19.28
N SER A 4 23.07 -13.91 -19.70
CA SER A 4 21.95 -13.61 -18.81
C SER A 4 21.93 -14.70 -17.74
N SER A 5 22.30 -14.38 -16.50
CA SER A 5 22.08 -15.30 -15.39
C SER A 5 20.60 -15.23 -15.07
N ASP A 6 19.83 -16.22 -15.52
CA ASP A 6 18.43 -16.35 -15.14
C ASP A 6 18.33 -16.43 -13.61
N PHE A 7 17.40 -15.68 -13.03
CA PHE A 7 17.19 -15.64 -11.58
C PHE A 7 16.84 -17.04 -11.06
N TRP A 8 16.03 -17.79 -11.81
CA TRP A 8 15.75 -19.17 -11.49
C TRP A 8 16.49 -20.15 -12.39
N ASN A 9 17.14 -21.14 -11.77
CA ASN A 9 17.37 -22.42 -12.44
C ASN A 9 16.13 -23.33 -12.26
N PRO A 10 15.87 -24.29 -13.16
CA PRO A 10 14.66 -25.10 -13.13
C PRO A 10 14.43 -25.86 -11.80
N ALA A 11 15.51 -26.34 -11.17
CA ALA A 11 15.45 -27.08 -9.91
C ALA A 11 15.00 -26.16 -8.75
N ASN A 12 15.56 -24.96 -8.66
CA ASN A 12 15.23 -23.98 -7.64
C ASN A 12 13.80 -23.44 -7.81
N THR A 13 13.35 -23.19 -9.05
CA THR A 13 11.95 -22.82 -9.32
C THR A 13 10.99 -23.87 -8.77
N HIS A 14 11.23 -25.14 -9.14
CA HIS A 14 10.38 -26.24 -8.73
C HIS A 14 10.34 -26.41 -7.21
N CYS A 15 11.52 -26.44 -6.58
CA CYS A 15 11.65 -26.57 -5.14
C CYS A 15 10.93 -25.41 -4.42
N PHE A 16 11.19 -24.17 -4.83
CA PHE A 16 10.55 -22.99 -4.24
C PHE A 16 9.02 -23.10 -4.26
N HIS A 17 8.43 -23.30 -5.45
CA HIS A 17 6.98 -23.31 -5.58
C HIS A 17 6.32 -24.50 -4.85
N GLN A 18 6.97 -25.67 -4.81
CA GLN A 18 6.50 -26.78 -4.00
C GLN A 18 6.53 -26.48 -2.50
N GLN A 19 7.59 -25.86 -2.00
CA GLN A 19 7.71 -25.52 -0.59
C GLN A 19 6.70 -24.45 -0.19
N ILE A 20 6.46 -23.44 -1.03
CA ILE A 20 5.43 -22.42 -0.76
C ILE A 20 4.03 -23.04 -0.67
N VAL A 21 3.70 -24.00 -1.53
CA VAL A 21 2.42 -24.73 -1.46
C VAL A 21 2.30 -25.51 -0.15
N LYS A 22 3.34 -26.27 0.22
CA LYS A 22 3.36 -27.05 1.46
C LYS A 22 3.23 -26.15 2.69
N LEU A 23 4.00 -25.06 2.73
CA LEU A 23 3.98 -24.09 3.82
C LEU A 23 2.60 -23.43 3.94
N HIS A 24 1.98 -23.05 2.83
CA HIS A 24 0.63 -22.48 2.85
C HIS A 24 -0.43 -23.48 3.34
N ALA A 25 -0.29 -24.76 2.97
CA ALA A 25 -1.19 -25.82 3.45
C ALA A 25 -1.05 -26.07 4.96
N TRP A 26 0.16 -25.90 5.50
CA TRP A 26 0.42 -26.02 6.94
C TRP A 26 -0.03 -24.78 7.71
N ASN A 27 0.41 -23.58 7.28
CA ASN A 27 0.03 -22.31 7.87
C ASN A 27 0.05 -21.19 6.82
N GLY A 28 -1.14 -20.71 6.43
CA GLY A 28 -1.30 -19.60 5.49
C GLY A 28 -0.89 -18.23 6.03
N VAL A 29 -0.59 -18.12 7.34
CA VAL A 29 -0.12 -16.90 8.01
C VAL A 29 1.10 -17.26 8.88
N PRO A 30 2.29 -17.41 8.28
CA PRO A 30 3.47 -17.90 8.99
C PRO A 30 3.85 -17.06 10.22
N THR A 31 3.63 -15.74 10.14
CA THR A 31 3.85 -14.76 11.21
C THR A 31 2.64 -13.85 11.35
N GLY A 32 2.40 -13.31 12.56
CA GLY A 32 1.31 -12.35 12.79
C GLY A 32 1.51 -11.03 12.02
N PRO A 33 0.47 -10.20 11.84
CA PRO A 33 0.60 -8.89 11.18
C PRO A 33 1.66 -8.00 11.86
N ALA A 34 2.35 -7.19 11.05
CA ALA A 34 3.38 -6.29 11.52
C ALA A 34 3.12 -4.85 11.04
N ASP A 35 3.40 -3.88 11.91
CA ASP A 35 3.37 -2.44 11.64
C ASP A 35 4.76 -1.87 11.85
N TYR A 36 5.35 -1.37 10.77
CA TYR A 36 6.72 -0.86 10.74
C TYR A 36 6.76 0.68 10.71
N ARG A 37 5.61 1.38 10.75
CA ARG A 37 5.55 2.85 10.64
C ARG A 37 6.29 3.57 11.77
N CYS A 38 6.41 2.94 12.93
CA CYS A 38 7.07 3.50 14.11
C CYS A 38 8.57 3.20 14.18
N GLU A 39 9.13 2.43 13.23
CA GLU A 39 10.55 2.10 13.24
C GLU A 39 11.42 3.28 12.83
N LYS A 40 12.16 3.84 13.79
CA LYS A 40 13.13 4.91 13.51
C LYS A 40 14.28 4.37 12.64
N ARG A 41 14.67 5.14 11.63
CA ARG A 41 15.91 4.97 10.86
C ARG A 41 16.69 6.28 10.94
N GLU A 42 17.99 6.21 10.76
CA GLU A 42 18.81 7.41 10.61
C GLU A 42 18.36 8.17 9.35
N GLU A 43 18.05 9.45 9.54
CA GLU A 43 17.69 10.32 8.43
C GLU A 43 18.97 10.82 7.75
N SER A 44 19.02 10.67 6.42
CA SER A 44 20.13 11.20 5.63
C SER A 44 19.81 12.61 5.15
N SER A 45 20.83 13.47 5.11
CA SER A 45 20.72 14.83 4.60
C SER A 45 20.55 14.89 3.07
N CYS A 46 20.73 13.77 2.35
CA CYS A 46 20.48 13.72 0.91
C CYS A 46 18.99 13.71 0.55
N TYR A 47 18.07 13.51 1.51
CA TYR A 47 16.63 13.53 1.25
C TYR A 47 15.94 14.79 1.80
N ILE A 48 15.00 15.29 1.02
CA ILE A 48 14.06 16.36 1.38
C ILE A 48 12.96 15.80 2.27
N LEU A 49 12.36 14.66 1.94
CA LEU A 49 11.35 14.01 2.78
C LEU A 49 12.01 13.21 3.89
N SER A 50 11.40 13.19 5.08
CA SER A 50 11.73 12.15 6.05
C SER A 50 11.30 10.77 5.56
N THR A 51 11.91 9.72 6.08
CA THR A 51 11.53 8.33 5.73
C THR A 51 10.05 8.07 6.05
N ALA A 52 9.57 8.63 7.16
CA ALA A 52 8.17 8.53 7.60
C ALA A 52 7.20 9.26 6.66
N GLU A 53 7.60 10.39 6.07
CA GLU A 53 6.79 11.10 5.10
C GLU A 53 6.79 10.40 3.74
N GLU A 54 7.94 9.92 3.30
CA GLU A 54 8.09 9.18 2.05
C GLU A 54 7.18 7.94 2.03
N ILE A 55 7.21 7.12 3.08
CA ILE A 55 6.36 5.92 3.19
C ILE A 55 4.88 6.26 3.28
N HIS A 56 4.54 7.34 3.99
CA HIS A 56 3.16 7.76 4.17
C HIS A 56 2.53 8.28 2.88
N LEU A 57 3.28 9.08 2.12
CA LEU A 57 2.87 9.56 0.79
C LEU A 57 2.80 8.40 -0.21
N ALA A 58 3.78 7.51 -0.22
CA ALA A 58 3.79 6.33 -1.09
C ALA A 58 2.56 5.45 -0.82
N ASP A 59 2.19 5.24 0.45
CA ASP A 59 0.98 4.53 0.84
C ASP A 59 -0.29 5.19 0.31
N HIS A 60 -0.38 6.53 0.37
CA HIS A 60 -1.54 7.28 -0.14
C HIS A 60 -1.67 7.18 -1.66
N ILE A 61 -0.55 7.30 -2.37
CA ILE A 61 -0.50 7.14 -3.82
C ILE A 61 -0.91 5.70 -4.21
N ALA A 62 -0.33 4.70 -3.57
CA ALA A 62 -0.67 3.30 -3.83
C ALA A 62 -2.15 3.03 -3.54
N PHE A 63 -2.70 3.60 -2.47
CA PHE A 63 -4.13 3.50 -2.15
C PHE A 63 -5.03 4.11 -3.24
N LEU A 64 -4.69 5.30 -3.77
CA LEU A 64 -5.42 5.94 -4.87
C LEU A 64 -5.29 5.17 -6.18
N ALA A 65 -4.10 4.62 -6.48
CA ALA A 65 -3.83 3.87 -7.70
C ALA A 65 -4.70 2.60 -7.83
N GLN A 66 -5.16 2.02 -6.70
CA GLN A 66 -6.08 0.90 -6.71
C GLN A 66 -7.52 1.32 -7.00
N ARG A 67 -7.86 1.43 -8.29
CA ARG A 67 -9.21 1.81 -8.74
C ARG A 67 -10.27 0.70 -8.62
N LYS A 68 -9.86 -0.56 -8.47
CA LYS A 68 -10.77 -1.73 -8.43
C LYS A 68 -10.43 -2.73 -7.33
N SER A 69 -11.43 -3.50 -6.92
CA SER A 69 -11.32 -4.61 -5.98
C SER A 69 -10.72 -5.84 -6.64
N GLY A 70 -9.79 -6.47 -5.95
CA GLY A 70 -9.21 -7.74 -6.38
C GLY A 70 -7.74 -7.85 -6.02
N ALA A 71 -7.18 -9.05 -6.15
CA ALA A 71 -5.72 -9.24 -6.07
C ALA A 71 -5.03 -8.63 -7.29
N LYS A 72 -5.64 -8.72 -8.48
CA LYS A 72 -5.15 -8.19 -9.75
C LYS A 72 -4.86 -6.68 -9.75
N TYR A 73 -5.60 -5.92 -8.96
CA TYR A 73 -5.52 -4.46 -8.93
C TYR A 73 -4.79 -3.94 -7.69
N VAL A 74 -4.08 -4.79 -6.96
CA VAL A 74 -3.22 -4.32 -5.86
C VAL A 74 -2.07 -3.53 -6.48
N SER A 75 -1.89 -2.32 -5.98
CA SER A 75 -0.88 -1.37 -6.45
C SER A 75 0.15 -1.09 -5.38
N ALA A 76 1.35 -0.76 -5.82
CA ALA A 76 2.42 -0.24 -4.99
C ALA A 76 2.96 1.06 -5.59
N ALA A 77 3.63 1.87 -4.79
CA ALA A 77 4.22 3.13 -5.22
C ALA A 77 5.53 3.43 -4.50
N THR A 78 6.39 4.19 -5.15
CA THR A 78 7.63 4.76 -4.60
C THR A 78 7.71 6.24 -4.97
N ILE A 79 8.50 7.00 -4.22
CA ILE A 79 8.74 8.43 -4.44
C ILE A 79 10.23 8.63 -4.68
N GLU A 80 10.56 9.16 -5.85
CA GLU A 80 11.90 9.57 -6.26
C GLU A 80 12.04 11.09 -6.06
N GLU A 81 13.12 11.50 -5.39
CA GLU A 81 13.46 12.90 -5.23
C GLU A 81 14.56 13.29 -6.21
N HIS A 82 14.23 14.12 -7.20
CA HIS A 82 15.23 14.64 -8.12
C HIS A 82 15.75 15.97 -7.60
N HIS A 83 16.99 15.98 -7.18
CA HIS A 83 17.69 17.21 -6.85
C HIS A 83 18.29 17.77 -8.14
N GLY A 84 17.67 18.83 -8.66
CA GLY A 84 18.28 19.56 -9.77
C GLY A 84 19.72 19.99 -9.43
N MET A 85 20.64 19.88 -10.39
CA MET A 85 21.94 20.55 -10.27
C MET A 85 21.73 22.06 -10.17
N LYS A 86 22.72 22.84 -9.69
CA LYS A 86 22.61 24.31 -9.54
C LYS A 86 21.94 24.97 -10.75
N GLY A 87 20.66 25.34 -10.60
CA GLY A 87 19.85 25.99 -11.64
C GLY A 87 18.64 25.16 -12.12
N ASP A 88 18.66 23.84 -11.96
CA ASP A 88 17.54 22.95 -12.30
C ASP A 88 16.49 22.89 -11.18
N GLU A 89 15.24 22.67 -11.59
CA GLU A 89 14.12 22.56 -10.66
C GLU A 89 14.13 21.20 -9.95
N THR A 90 13.91 21.22 -8.63
CA THR A 90 13.63 20.01 -7.85
C THR A 90 12.31 19.41 -8.31
N GLU A 91 12.28 18.11 -8.61
CA GLU A 91 11.06 17.41 -9.00
C GLU A 91 10.83 16.13 -8.21
N MET A 92 9.54 15.83 -7.98
CA MET A 92 9.10 14.55 -7.46
C MET A 92 8.74 13.65 -8.62
N ARG A 93 9.28 12.43 -8.67
CA ARG A 93 8.74 11.39 -9.55
C ARG A 93 8.09 10.30 -8.73
N ILE A 94 6.83 10.03 -9.02
CA ILE A 94 6.05 8.98 -8.41
C ILE A 94 6.03 7.81 -9.38
N ARG A 95 6.55 6.67 -8.95
CA ARG A 95 6.52 5.44 -9.73
C ARG A 95 5.54 4.46 -9.13
N ILE A 96 4.52 4.10 -9.90
CA ILE A 96 3.51 3.11 -9.51
C ILE A 96 3.74 1.76 -10.20
N SER A 97 3.32 0.69 -9.54
CA SER A 97 3.24 -0.66 -10.09
C SER A 97 1.95 -1.31 -9.62
N ALA A 98 1.55 -2.39 -10.28
CA ALA A 98 0.42 -3.20 -9.84
C ALA A 98 0.55 -4.63 -10.38
N ASN A 99 -0.21 -5.56 -9.81
CA ASN A 99 -0.18 -6.97 -10.21
C ASN A 99 -0.59 -7.18 -11.68
N GLU A 100 -1.36 -6.25 -12.25
CA GLU A 100 -1.53 -6.05 -13.70
C GLU A 100 -1.04 -4.62 -14.04
N THR A 101 -0.50 -4.42 -15.25
CA THR A 101 0.03 -3.11 -15.68
C THR A 101 -0.99 -2.00 -15.43
N PRO A 102 -0.62 -0.93 -14.69
CA PRO A 102 -1.48 0.23 -14.51
C PRO A 102 -1.98 0.76 -15.85
N LYS A 103 -3.29 0.89 -15.98
CA LYS A 103 -3.91 1.38 -17.20
C LYS A 103 -3.73 2.89 -17.34
N LEU A 104 -3.82 3.39 -18.58
CA LEU A 104 -3.64 4.80 -18.88
C LEU A 104 -4.61 5.71 -18.10
N ASP A 105 -5.85 5.28 -17.88
CA ASP A 105 -6.84 6.03 -17.09
C ASP A 105 -6.44 6.18 -15.62
N VAL A 106 -5.72 5.19 -15.04
CA VAL A 106 -5.16 5.28 -13.68
C VAL A 106 -4.06 6.34 -13.65
N VAL A 107 -3.14 6.30 -14.62
CA VAL A 107 -2.01 7.23 -14.70
C VAL A 107 -2.53 8.66 -14.92
N THR A 108 -3.37 8.88 -15.92
CA THR A 108 -3.95 10.19 -16.23
C THR A 108 -4.77 10.75 -15.07
N GLY A 109 -5.57 9.91 -14.40
CA GLY A 109 -6.35 10.35 -13.26
C GLY A 109 -5.50 10.72 -12.04
N LEU A 110 -4.46 9.95 -11.74
CA LEU A 110 -3.49 10.30 -10.69
C LEU A 110 -2.73 11.58 -11.02
N THR A 111 -2.30 11.75 -12.26
CA THR A 111 -1.68 13.01 -12.73
C THR A 111 -2.61 14.19 -12.48
N GLY A 112 -3.90 14.07 -12.80
CA GLY A 112 -4.90 15.11 -12.52
C GLY A 112 -5.06 15.42 -11.02
N VAL A 113 -4.96 14.43 -10.13
CA VAL A 113 -4.97 14.65 -8.68
C VAL A 113 -3.68 15.35 -8.22
N MET A 114 -2.51 14.92 -8.72
CA MET A 114 -1.22 15.52 -8.35
C MET A 114 -1.06 16.95 -8.87
N GLN A 115 -1.63 17.28 -10.03
CA GLN A 115 -1.66 18.67 -10.52
C GLN A 115 -2.34 19.64 -9.54
N ARG A 116 -3.36 19.17 -8.80
CA ARG A 116 -3.97 19.99 -7.73
C ARG A 116 -3.03 20.20 -6.55
N VAL A 117 -2.21 19.20 -6.23
CA VAL A 117 -1.16 19.33 -5.22
C VAL A 117 -0.08 20.32 -5.69
N GLU A 118 0.35 20.25 -6.95
CA GLU A 118 1.30 21.19 -7.56
C GLU A 118 0.79 22.63 -7.50
N MET A 119 -0.45 22.86 -7.96
CA MET A 119 -1.09 24.18 -7.94
C MET A 119 -1.12 24.76 -6.52
N TYR A 120 -1.47 23.94 -5.52
CA TYR A 120 -1.50 24.40 -4.13
C TYR A 120 -0.08 24.68 -3.58
N ALA A 121 0.90 23.85 -3.94
CA ALA A 121 2.30 24.07 -3.60
C ALA A 121 2.85 25.36 -4.26
N ALA A 122 2.39 25.71 -5.46
CA ALA A 122 2.79 26.93 -6.16
C ALA A 122 2.10 28.19 -5.60
N GLU A 123 0.77 28.19 -5.50
CA GLU A 123 -0.05 29.41 -5.32
C GLU A 123 -0.69 29.54 -3.94
N GLY A 124 -0.87 28.43 -3.20
CA GLY A 124 -1.86 28.24 -2.13
C GLY A 124 -2.22 29.46 -1.28
N LYS A 125 -3.39 30.06 -1.60
CA LYS A 125 -3.99 31.21 -0.89
C LYS A 125 -5.02 30.80 0.16
N SER A 126 -5.84 29.77 -0.13
CA SER A 126 -6.89 29.25 0.78
C SER A 126 -6.74 27.74 0.93
N ARG A 127 -6.51 27.24 2.15
CA ARG A 127 -6.32 25.79 2.37
C ARG A 127 -7.62 25.01 2.16
N ASP A 128 -8.73 25.57 2.60
CA ASP A 128 -10.01 24.85 2.62
C ASP A 128 -10.59 24.72 1.21
N ASP A 129 -10.53 25.79 0.40
CA ASP A 129 -10.99 25.74 -1.00
C ASP A 129 -10.18 24.73 -1.83
N PHE A 130 -8.86 24.67 -1.62
CA PHE A 130 -8.02 23.67 -2.27
C PHE A 130 -8.28 22.26 -1.74
N CYS A 131 -8.62 22.11 -0.46
CA CYS A 131 -9.01 20.82 0.10
C CYS A 131 -10.30 20.32 -0.52
N GLU A 132 -11.27 21.20 -0.71
CA GLU A 132 -12.54 20.90 -1.37
C GLU A 132 -12.34 20.56 -2.84
N ASP A 133 -11.60 21.38 -3.59
CA ASP A 133 -11.29 21.12 -5.00
C ASP A 133 -10.55 19.78 -5.19
N MET A 134 -9.54 19.51 -4.37
CA MET A 134 -8.80 18.25 -4.38
C MET A 134 -9.70 17.06 -4.02
N PHE A 135 -10.55 17.23 -3.02
CA PHE A 135 -11.47 16.20 -2.57
C PHE A 135 -12.45 15.80 -3.67
N ASP A 136 -13.03 16.76 -4.39
CA ASP A 136 -13.89 16.50 -5.55
C ASP A 136 -13.18 15.66 -6.62
N LYS A 137 -11.93 16.00 -6.94
CA LYS A 137 -11.13 15.23 -7.93
C LYS A 137 -10.87 13.82 -7.44
N VAL A 138 -10.53 13.64 -6.16
CA VAL A 138 -10.28 12.33 -5.55
C VAL A 138 -11.54 11.46 -5.56
N ILE A 139 -12.71 12.01 -5.21
CA ILE A 139 -13.99 11.29 -5.24
C ILE A 139 -14.36 10.89 -6.67
N SER A 140 -14.21 11.79 -7.64
CA SER A 140 -14.46 11.49 -9.06
C SER A 140 -13.55 10.36 -9.56
N PHE A 141 -12.25 10.48 -9.30
CA PHE A 141 -11.24 9.49 -9.68
C PHE A 141 -11.49 8.11 -9.05
N SER A 142 -11.93 8.09 -7.79
CA SER A 142 -12.10 6.88 -6.98
C SER A 142 -13.53 6.35 -6.94
N SER A 143 -14.45 6.93 -7.71
CA SER A 143 -15.89 6.61 -7.74
C SER A 143 -16.18 5.11 -7.85
N GLN A 144 -15.53 4.42 -8.79
CA GLN A 144 -15.67 2.96 -8.94
C GLN A 144 -15.25 2.21 -7.68
N ARG A 145 -14.10 2.57 -7.09
CA ARG A 145 -13.57 1.91 -5.90
C ARG A 145 -14.47 2.15 -4.68
N LEU A 146 -14.98 3.38 -4.53
CA LEU A 146 -15.93 3.76 -3.48
C LEU A 146 -17.24 2.99 -3.61
N ASN A 147 -17.77 2.90 -4.83
CA ASN A 147 -18.98 2.13 -5.12
C ASN A 147 -18.80 0.65 -4.71
N GLU A 148 -17.69 0.03 -5.09
CA GLU A 148 -17.40 -1.36 -4.70
C GLU A 148 -17.29 -1.53 -3.18
N ARG A 149 -16.69 -0.58 -2.45
CA ARG A 149 -16.60 -0.63 -0.98
C ARG A 149 -17.96 -0.54 -0.30
N LEU A 150 -18.82 0.33 -0.81
CA LEU A 150 -20.13 0.62 -0.24
C LEU A 150 -21.17 -0.44 -0.62
N ARG A 151 -21.11 -0.95 -1.86
CA ARG A 151 -22.08 -1.92 -2.37
C ARG A 151 -21.63 -3.38 -2.22
N SER A 152 -20.34 -3.71 -2.19
CA SER A 152 -19.90 -5.09 -2.45
C SER A 152 -19.44 -5.89 -1.23
N ARG A 153 -20.22 -6.94 -0.92
CA ARG A 153 -19.71 -8.21 -0.35
C ARG A 153 -20.63 -9.35 -0.83
N LYS A 154 -20.08 -10.38 -1.45
CA LYS A 154 -20.85 -11.59 -1.81
C LYS A 154 -21.04 -12.44 -0.56
N HIS A 155 -22.27 -12.61 -0.09
CA HIS A 155 -22.68 -13.57 0.92
C HIS A 155 -23.70 -14.52 0.30
N ASN A 156 -23.41 -15.83 0.28
CA ASN A 156 -24.29 -16.85 -0.34
C ASN A 156 -24.72 -16.50 -1.78
N GLY A 157 -23.82 -15.92 -2.58
CA GLY A 157 -24.10 -15.50 -3.96
C GLY A 157 -24.76 -14.12 -4.13
N HIS A 158 -25.29 -13.53 -3.06
CA HIS A 158 -25.94 -12.20 -3.08
C HIS A 158 -24.99 -11.09 -2.61
N GLN A 159 -25.12 -9.92 -3.21
CA GLN A 159 -24.35 -8.73 -2.84
C GLN A 159 -25.03 -8.03 -1.66
N VAL A 160 -24.37 -7.98 -0.50
CA VAL A 160 -24.86 -7.30 0.71
C VAL A 160 -24.18 -5.93 0.85
N PRO A 161 -24.93 -4.82 0.79
CA PRO A 161 -24.40 -3.48 1.00
C PRO A 161 -23.72 -3.28 2.36
N LEU A 162 -22.82 -2.30 2.47
CA LEU A 162 -22.10 -2.00 3.70
C LEU A 162 -23.04 -1.48 4.81
N HIS A 163 -24.06 -0.68 4.49
CA HIS A 163 -24.99 -0.14 5.50
C HIS A 163 -25.68 -1.25 6.31
N LEU A 164 -26.18 -2.31 5.66
CA LEU A 164 -26.80 -3.45 6.35
C LEU A 164 -25.81 -4.19 7.27
N ARG A 165 -24.56 -4.31 6.84
CA ARG A 165 -23.51 -4.96 7.63
C ARG A 165 -23.09 -4.12 8.84
N ILE A 166 -23.09 -2.79 8.69
CA ILE A 166 -22.88 -1.87 9.82
C ILE A 166 -24.03 -2.00 10.81
N ASN A 167 -25.29 -2.09 10.37
CA ASN A 167 -26.41 -2.31 11.28
C ASN A 167 -26.23 -3.58 12.12
N SER A 168 -25.74 -4.66 11.52
CA SER A 168 -25.41 -5.88 12.28
C SER A 168 -24.30 -5.66 13.32
N LEU A 169 -23.28 -4.86 13.00
CA LEU A 169 -22.23 -4.48 13.95
C LEU A 169 -22.79 -3.62 15.09
N LEU A 170 -23.69 -2.68 14.78
CA LEU A 170 -24.30 -1.80 15.77
C LEU A 170 -25.13 -2.57 16.79
N GLU A 171 -25.88 -3.58 16.36
CA GLU A 171 -26.60 -4.47 17.28
C GLU A 171 -25.65 -5.25 18.21
N GLN A 172 -24.46 -5.63 17.72
CA GLN A 172 -23.41 -6.22 18.58
C GLN A 172 -22.86 -5.20 19.58
N MET A 173 -22.65 -3.95 19.17
CA MET A 173 -22.18 -2.89 20.06
C MET A 173 -23.21 -2.57 21.16
N LYS A 174 -24.50 -2.47 20.81
CA LYS A 174 -25.60 -2.20 21.76
C LYS A 174 -25.78 -3.28 22.82
N THR A 175 -25.44 -4.52 22.49
CA THR A 175 -25.56 -5.66 23.41
C THR A 175 -24.34 -5.86 24.30
N THR A 176 -23.24 -5.13 24.05
CA THR A 176 -22.00 -5.23 24.82
C THR A 176 -22.20 -4.67 26.24
N VAL A 177 -21.88 -5.48 27.24
CA VAL A 177 -22.04 -5.12 28.67
C VAL A 177 -21.07 -3.99 29.05
N GLY A 178 -21.57 -2.96 29.74
CA GLY A 178 -20.80 -1.79 30.16
C GLY A 178 -20.85 -0.60 29.20
N TRP A 179 -21.46 -0.75 28.02
CA TRP A 179 -21.57 0.31 27.00
C TRP A 179 -22.94 0.99 26.96
N ARG A 180 -23.93 0.45 27.69
CA ARG A 180 -25.32 0.93 27.66
C ARG A 180 -25.52 2.30 28.32
N ASP A 181 -24.70 2.65 29.30
CA ASP A 181 -24.87 3.86 30.11
C ASP A 181 -23.79 4.93 29.80
N ASP A 182 -22.94 4.70 28.79
CA ASP A 182 -21.88 5.62 28.39
C ASP A 182 -22.39 6.57 27.28
N GLU A 183 -22.48 7.86 27.61
CA GLU A 183 -22.96 8.91 26.70
C GLU A 183 -22.10 9.04 25.43
N ALA A 184 -20.78 8.85 25.53
CA ALA A 184 -19.87 8.93 24.38
C ALA A 184 -20.06 7.74 23.44
N ILE A 185 -20.38 6.56 23.98
CA ILE A 185 -20.73 5.38 23.19
C ILE A 185 -22.12 5.52 22.56
N ALA A 186 -23.11 6.04 23.28
CA ALA A 186 -24.43 6.32 22.72
C ALA A 186 -24.35 7.31 21.55
N SER A 187 -23.58 8.39 21.70
CA SER A 187 -23.29 9.35 20.62
C SER A 187 -22.59 8.70 19.42
N LEU A 188 -21.61 7.80 19.66
CA LEU A 188 -20.95 7.06 18.59
C LEU A 188 -21.93 6.18 17.82
N ILE A 189 -22.78 5.42 18.52
CA ILE A 189 -23.78 4.53 17.89
C ILE A 189 -24.71 5.36 17.01
N TYR A 190 -25.21 6.50 17.51
CA TYR A 190 -26.06 7.41 16.73
C TYR A 190 -25.38 7.92 15.45
N GLU A 191 -24.12 8.35 15.55
CA GLU A 191 -23.36 8.81 14.37
C GLU A 191 -23.09 7.68 13.36
N LEU A 192 -22.90 6.45 13.83
CA LEU A 192 -22.73 5.28 12.96
C LEU A 192 -24.05 4.84 12.31
N GLU A 193 -25.19 5.00 12.98
CA GLU A 193 -26.53 4.81 12.39
C GLU A 193 -26.78 5.84 11.29
N ASP A 194 -26.49 7.12 11.55
CA ASP A 194 -26.59 8.18 10.55
C ASP A 194 -25.60 7.98 9.37
N LEU A 195 -24.41 7.44 9.64
CA LEU A 195 -23.47 7.01 8.60
C LEU A 195 -24.06 5.86 7.75
N ALA A 196 -24.68 4.87 8.38
CA ALA A 196 -25.31 3.76 7.68
C ALA A 196 -26.44 4.26 6.75
N CYS A 197 -27.29 5.18 7.22
CA CYS A 197 -28.29 5.85 6.38
C CYS A 197 -27.65 6.64 5.21
N CYS A 198 -26.49 7.25 5.43
CA CYS A 198 -25.76 7.92 4.35
C CYS A 198 -25.26 6.94 3.29
N TYR A 199 -24.79 5.76 3.70
CA TYR A 199 -24.33 4.70 2.79
C TYR A 199 -25.47 4.02 2.04
N GLU A 200 -26.66 3.92 2.64
CA GLU A 200 -27.87 3.39 2.00
C GLU A 200 -28.24 4.21 0.76
N LYS A 201 -28.25 5.55 0.87
CA LYS A 201 -28.55 6.46 -0.25
C LYS A 201 -27.66 6.25 -1.49
N VAL A 202 -26.42 5.78 -1.30
CA VAL A 202 -25.52 5.46 -2.41
C VAL A 202 -26.03 4.28 -3.23
N VAL A 203 -26.71 3.32 -2.60
CA VAL A 203 -27.24 2.12 -3.26
C VAL A 203 -28.42 2.49 -4.17
N ASP A 204 -29.26 3.40 -3.71
CA ASP A 204 -30.55 3.69 -4.35
C ASP A 204 -30.46 4.71 -5.48
N THR A 205 -29.39 5.52 -5.55
CA THR A 205 -29.23 6.51 -6.61
C THR A 205 -28.64 5.91 -7.89
N GLY A 206 -29.25 6.26 -9.03
CA GLY A 206 -28.73 6.03 -10.39
C GLY A 206 -28.12 7.27 -11.04
N ASP A 207 -28.30 8.45 -10.44
CA ASP A 207 -27.80 9.72 -10.97
C ASP A 207 -26.32 9.91 -10.59
N PRO A 208 -25.40 10.09 -11.56
CA PRO A 208 -23.96 10.26 -11.30
C PRO A 208 -23.61 11.50 -10.46
N GLU A 209 -24.30 12.63 -10.64
CA GLU A 209 -24.01 13.88 -9.91
C GLU A 209 -24.47 13.75 -8.45
N VAL A 210 -25.69 13.24 -8.25
CA VAL A 210 -26.21 12.96 -6.91
C VAL A 210 -25.36 11.91 -6.21
N GLN A 211 -24.93 10.87 -6.93
CA GLN A 211 -24.02 9.85 -6.39
C GLN A 211 -22.68 10.46 -5.95
N HIS A 212 -22.13 11.40 -6.72
CA HIS A 212 -20.90 12.08 -6.37
C HIS A 212 -21.02 12.84 -5.03
N GLU A 213 -22.10 13.59 -4.85
CA GLU A 213 -22.34 14.33 -3.59
C GLU A 213 -22.60 13.39 -2.41
N ILE A 214 -23.30 12.27 -2.62
CA ILE A 214 -23.46 11.26 -1.56
C ILE A 214 -22.11 10.62 -1.21
N PHE A 215 -21.22 10.35 -2.17
CA PHE A 215 -19.87 9.87 -1.86
C PHE A 215 -19.08 10.87 -1.01
N LYS A 216 -19.16 12.17 -1.34
CA LYS A 216 -18.53 13.23 -0.53
C LYS A 216 -19.05 13.22 0.90
N ALA A 217 -20.38 13.19 1.06
CA ALA A 217 -21.01 13.13 2.38
C ALA A 217 -20.59 11.87 3.17
N ALA A 218 -20.63 10.71 2.52
CA ALA A 218 -20.25 9.42 3.09
C ALA A 218 -18.79 9.42 3.58
N VAL A 219 -17.85 9.89 2.75
CA VAL A 219 -16.43 9.96 3.11
C VAL A 219 -16.18 10.97 4.22
N ARG A 220 -16.81 12.15 4.18
CA ARG A 220 -16.70 13.15 5.24
C ARG A 220 -17.17 12.62 6.58
N LYS A 221 -18.36 12.03 6.65
CA LYS A 221 -18.88 11.45 7.91
C LYS A 221 -17.95 10.35 8.43
N SER A 222 -17.50 9.45 7.55
CA SER A 222 -16.54 8.38 7.89
C SER A 222 -15.25 8.94 8.52
N PHE A 223 -14.75 10.07 8.02
CA PHE A 223 -13.57 10.74 8.53
C PHE A 223 -13.83 11.49 9.84
N LEU A 224 -14.96 12.21 9.94
CA LEU A 224 -15.26 13.08 11.08
C LEU A 224 -15.52 12.30 12.37
N ILE A 225 -16.17 11.13 12.30
CA ILE A 225 -16.53 10.32 13.47
C ILE A 225 -15.32 10.06 14.39
N PRO A 226 -14.22 9.42 13.93
CA PRO A 226 -13.04 9.25 14.79
C PRO A 226 -12.27 10.55 15.03
N PHE A 227 -12.26 11.47 14.05
CA PHE A 227 -11.48 12.71 14.14
C PHE A 227 -11.98 13.64 15.25
N GLN A 228 -13.29 13.82 15.40
CA GLN A 228 -13.90 14.63 16.48
C GLN A 228 -13.55 14.10 17.87
N ARG A 229 -13.23 12.80 17.96
CA ARG A 229 -12.81 12.08 19.16
C ARG A 229 -11.29 11.99 19.30
N LYS A 230 -10.55 12.83 18.56
CA LYS A 230 -9.08 12.92 18.56
C LYS A 230 -8.38 11.59 18.22
N SER A 231 -9.06 10.71 17.51
CA SER A 231 -8.51 9.42 17.05
C SER A 231 -8.23 9.48 15.55
N ARG A 232 -7.23 8.71 15.06
CA ARG A 232 -6.87 8.70 13.64
C ARG A 232 -7.76 7.76 12.82
N SER A 233 -8.38 6.80 13.48
CA SER A 233 -9.27 5.81 12.89
C SER A 233 -10.37 5.41 13.89
N LEU A 234 -11.46 4.83 13.37
CA LEU A 234 -12.52 4.26 14.18
C LEU A 234 -12.01 3.03 14.95
N GLU A 235 -11.13 2.22 14.35
CA GLU A 235 -10.44 1.13 15.05
C GLU A 235 -9.70 1.65 16.29
N GLU A 236 -8.88 2.69 16.15
CA GLU A 236 -8.09 3.27 17.24
C GLU A 236 -9.00 3.81 18.35
N TYR A 237 -10.05 4.53 17.96
CA TYR A 237 -11.03 5.04 18.92
C TYR A 237 -11.71 3.91 19.70
N LEU A 238 -12.27 2.91 19.01
CA LEU A 238 -12.93 1.76 19.63
C LEU A 238 -11.99 1.02 20.58
N LYS A 239 -10.72 0.82 20.18
CA LYS A 239 -9.71 0.23 21.05
C LYS A 239 -9.45 1.08 22.29
N SER A 240 -9.38 2.40 22.15
CA SER A 240 -9.12 3.34 23.26
C SER A 240 -10.23 3.35 24.32
N VAL A 241 -11.49 3.12 23.90
CA VAL A 241 -12.66 3.05 24.80
C VAL A 241 -12.91 1.63 25.33
N GLY A 242 -11.94 0.73 25.15
CA GLY A 242 -11.99 -0.63 25.70
C GLY A 242 -12.88 -1.60 24.95
N ALA A 243 -13.17 -1.35 23.66
CA ALA A 243 -13.90 -2.31 22.84
C ALA A 243 -13.19 -3.66 22.76
N ASN A 244 -13.97 -4.74 22.68
CA ASN A 244 -13.43 -6.07 22.40
C ASN A 244 -12.73 -6.07 21.02
N GLN A 245 -11.65 -6.85 20.90
CA GLN A 245 -10.95 -7.11 19.65
C GLN A 245 -11.87 -7.51 18.49
N MET A 246 -12.92 -8.27 18.74
CA MET A 246 -13.91 -8.64 17.71
C MET A 246 -14.67 -7.43 17.13
N VAL A 247 -14.76 -6.33 17.90
CA VAL A 247 -15.43 -5.09 17.50
C VAL A 247 -14.44 -4.15 16.80
N TYR A 248 -13.31 -3.81 17.44
CA TYR A 248 -12.39 -2.84 16.84
C TYR A 248 -11.65 -3.40 15.61
N GLN A 249 -11.35 -4.69 15.55
CA GLN A 249 -10.79 -5.35 14.36
C GLN A 249 -11.88 -5.85 13.40
N ASN A 250 -13.13 -5.45 13.60
CA ASN A 250 -14.21 -5.85 12.72
C ASN A 250 -13.93 -5.33 11.30
N ARG A 251 -14.19 -6.17 10.30
CA ARG A 251 -13.95 -5.82 8.89
C ARG A 251 -14.71 -4.56 8.47
N GLU A 252 -15.84 -4.27 9.10
CA GLU A 252 -16.69 -3.15 8.70
C GLU A 252 -16.15 -1.84 9.28
N VAL A 253 -15.57 -1.87 10.48
CA VAL A 253 -14.74 -0.79 11.03
C VAL A 253 -13.58 -0.49 10.08
N MET A 254 -12.85 -1.53 9.66
CA MET A 254 -11.75 -1.37 8.69
C MET A 254 -12.21 -0.84 7.33
N GLN A 255 -13.46 -1.06 6.92
CA GLN A 255 -13.99 -0.47 5.69
C GLN A 255 -14.35 1.00 5.87
N ILE A 256 -14.95 1.38 7.00
CA ILE A 256 -15.20 2.78 7.36
C ILE A 256 -13.88 3.56 7.35
N ASP A 257 -12.83 3.01 7.97
CA ASP A 257 -11.50 3.63 7.99
C ASP A 257 -10.88 3.78 6.59
N LYS A 258 -11.09 2.80 5.71
CA LYS A 258 -10.66 2.89 4.31
C LYS A 258 -11.45 3.94 3.53
N ILE A 259 -12.73 4.14 3.84
CA ILE A 259 -13.55 5.18 3.21
C ILE A 259 -13.12 6.57 3.72
N ALA A 260 -12.92 6.71 5.04
CA ALA A 260 -12.41 7.92 5.68
C ALA A 260 -11.06 8.38 5.10
N ARG A 261 -10.21 7.43 4.72
CA ARG A 261 -8.86 7.68 4.18
C ARG A 261 -8.84 8.61 2.96
N TYR A 262 -9.88 8.64 2.13
CA TYR A 262 -9.93 9.52 0.95
C TYR A 262 -9.90 11.01 1.30
N LEU A 263 -10.54 11.44 2.40
CA LEU A 263 -10.42 12.82 2.87
C LEU A 263 -9.12 13.02 3.65
N GLY A 264 -8.70 12.03 4.44
CA GLY A 264 -7.45 12.07 5.19
C GLY A 264 -6.23 12.31 4.30
N LEU A 265 -6.14 11.60 3.17
CA LEU A 265 -5.04 11.78 2.21
C LEU A 265 -5.03 13.17 1.57
N CYS A 266 -6.20 13.78 1.31
CA CYS A 266 -6.27 15.14 0.76
C CYS A 266 -5.66 16.12 1.76
N LYS A 267 -6.06 16.02 3.03
CA LYS A 267 -5.53 16.86 4.11
C LYS A 267 -4.03 16.65 4.31
N ASP A 268 -3.55 15.42 4.21
CA ASP A 268 -2.13 15.09 4.34
C ASP A 268 -1.30 15.66 3.19
N PHE A 269 -1.74 15.51 1.93
CA PHE A 269 -1.04 16.09 0.78
C PHE A 269 -0.91 17.61 0.92
N LEU A 270 -2.00 18.31 1.24
CA LEU A 270 -1.99 19.76 1.45
C LEU A 270 -1.11 20.18 2.62
N ARG A 271 -1.10 19.42 3.71
CA ARG A 271 -0.22 19.68 4.86
C ARG A 271 1.26 19.52 4.47
N ILE A 272 1.62 18.40 3.84
CA ILE A 272 3.01 18.04 3.57
C ILE A 272 3.60 18.92 2.47
N CYS A 273 2.87 19.16 1.38
CA CYS A 273 3.39 19.93 0.23
C CYS A 273 3.65 21.41 0.55
N ARG A 274 3.02 21.97 1.60
CA ARG A 274 3.22 23.36 2.03
C ARG A 274 4.29 23.55 3.08
N GLN A 275 4.86 22.47 3.61
CA GLN A 275 5.98 22.60 4.52
C GLN A 275 7.16 23.27 3.78
N PRO A 276 7.82 24.28 4.39
CA PRO A 276 8.88 25.05 3.72
C PRO A 276 9.99 24.16 3.13
N ARG A 277 10.34 23.07 3.83
CA ARG A 277 11.34 22.09 3.40
C ARG A 277 10.92 21.35 2.13
N HIS A 278 9.65 20.98 2.00
CA HIS A 278 9.17 20.10 0.92
C HIS A 278 8.62 20.86 -0.28
N ARG A 279 8.22 22.13 -0.10
CA ARG A 279 7.45 22.88 -1.10
C ARG A 279 8.03 22.84 -2.51
N ARG A 280 9.37 22.90 -2.65
CA ARG A 280 10.03 22.88 -3.97
C ARG A 280 9.81 21.54 -4.69
N LEU A 281 9.90 20.43 -3.96
CA LEU A 281 9.70 19.07 -4.48
C LEU A 281 8.28 18.87 -5.04
N PHE A 282 7.28 19.51 -4.44
CA PHE A 282 5.88 19.39 -4.84
C PHE A 282 5.45 20.35 -5.96
N LYS A 283 6.33 21.23 -6.45
CA LYS A 283 5.97 22.13 -7.58
C LYS A 283 5.93 21.42 -8.93
N ARG A 284 6.58 20.27 -9.02
CA ARG A 284 6.67 19.45 -10.23
C ARG A 284 6.67 17.98 -9.85
N ILE A 285 5.58 17.30 -10.19
CA ILE A 285 5.24 15.94 -9.84
C ILE A 285 4.99 15.17 -11.13
N GLN A 286 5.84 14.19 -11.42
CA GLN A 286 5.68 13.29 -12.56
C GLN A 286 5.14 11.94 -12.10
N ILE A 287 4.20 11.37 -12.85
CA ILE A 287 3.71 10.00 -12.63
C ILE A 287 4.28 9.08 -13.71
N GLU A 288 4.96 8.02 -13.29
CA GLU A 288 5.40 6.92 -14.13
C GLU A 288 4.86 5.59 -13.62
N HIS A 289 4.82 4.58 -14.49
CA HIS A 289 4.39 3.23 -14.10
C HIS A 289 5.32 2.14 -14.61
N CYS A 290 5.37 1.03 -13.88
CA CYS A 290 5.99 -0.21 -14.32
C CYS A 290 4.98 -1.01 -15.17
N VAL A 291 5.48 -1.68 -16.22
CA VAL A 291 4.71 -2.73 -16.90
C VAL A 291 4.80 -3.99 -16.05
N ALA A 292 3.67 -4.63 -15.79
CA ALA A 292 3.66 -5.87 -15.01
C ALA A 292 4.25 -7.01 -15.87
N PRO A 293 5.15 -7.83 -15.30
CA PRO A 293 5.61 -9.05 -15.96
C PRO A 293 4.44 -9.97 -16.31
N PRO A 294 4.55 -10.79 -17.38
CA PRO A 294 3.49 -11.72 -17.75
C PRO A 294 3.20 -12.70 -16.60
N ILE A 295 1.92 -13.03 -16.45
CA ILE A 295 1.49 -14.11 -15.56
C ILE A 295 2.03 -15.41 -16.13
N THR A 296 2.73 -16.18 -15.31
CA THR A 296 3.33 -17.46 -15.71
C THR A 296 2.84 -18.57 -14.79
N GLN A 297 3.02 -19.82 -15.20
CA GLN A 297 2.87 -20.96 -14.30
C GLN A 297 4.24 -21.63 -14.17
N PRO A 298 5.09 -21.19 -13.22
CA PRO A 298 6.40 -21.77 -13.04
C PRO A 298 6.33 -23.24 -12.68
N THR A 299 7.37 -24.01 -13.03
CA THR A 299 7.47 -25.42 -12.65
C THR A 299 7.29 -25.59 -11.15
N GLY A 300 6.48 -26.57 -10.72
CA GLY A 300 6.15 -26.79 -9.30
C GLY A 300 4.98 -25.94 -8.76
N ALA A 301 4.52 -24.92 -9.49
CA ALA A 301 3.34 -24.14 -9.10
C ALA A 301 2.03 -24.83 -9.49
N ILE A 302 1.07 -24.85 -8.56
CA ILE A 302 -0.27 -25.40 -8.80
C ILE A 302 -1.16 -24.44 -9.60
N LYS A 303 -0.89 -23.14 -9.51
CA LYS A 303 -1.68 -22.08 -10.13
C LYS A 303 -0.76 -21.12 -10.87
N HIS A 304 -1.36 -20.34 -11.76
CA HIS A 304 -0.71 -19.18 -12.34
C HIS A 304 -0.25 -18.22 -11.24
N CYS A 305 1.03 -17.85 -11.34
CA CYS A 305 1.73 -16.93 -10.46
C CYS A 305 1.94 -15.58 -11.15
N HIS A 306 2.02 -14.51 -10.35
CA HIS A 306 2.26 -13.16 -10.82
C HIS A 306 3.24 -12.46 -9.88
N VAL A 307 3.98 -11.51 -10.45
CA VAL A 307 4.93 -10.69 -9.70
C VAL A 307 4.14 -9.57 -9.04
N HIS A 308 4.20 -9.50 -7.73
CA HIS A 308 3.51 -8.46 -6.97
C HIS A 308 4.11 -7.08 -7.23
N GLY A 309 3.30 -6.03 -7.10
CA GLY A 309 3.72 -4.65 -7.35
C GLY A 309 4.97 -4.22 -6.56
N GLU A 310 5.11 -4.65 -5.31
CA GLU A 310 6.28 -4.29 -4.50
C GLU A 310 7.58 -4.86 -5.09
N VAL A 311 7.55 -6.12 -5.54
CA VAL A 311 8.69 -6.79 -6.18
C VAL A 311 9.05 -6.10 -7.50
N GLN A 312 8.05 -5.70 -8.29
CA GLN A 312 8.28 -4.97 -9.55
C GLN A 312 9.04 -3.66 -9.32
N LEU A 313 8.76 -2.94 -8.24
CA LEU A 313 9.45 -1.68 -7.92
C LEU A 313 10.89 -1.93 -7.49
N VAL A 314 11.15 -2.94 -6.65
CA VAL A 314 12.53 -3.31 -6.28
C VAL A 314 13.34 -3.66 -7.53
N LEU A 315 12.81 -4.54 -8.39
CA LEU A 315 13.50 -4.94 -9.62
C LEU A 315 13.73 -3.80 -10.60
N HIS A 316 12.79 -2.83 -10.65
CA HIS A 316 12.96 -1.63 -11.45
C HIS A 316 14.21 -0.85 -11.04
N TYR A 317 14.40 -0.61 -9.75
CA TYR A 317 15.53 0.17 -9.27
C TYR A 317 16.85 -0.60 -9.22
N GLU A 318 16.81 -1.93 -9.10
CA GLU A 318 18.01 -2.74 -9.33
C GLU A 318 18.50 -2.61 -10.79
N GLN A 319 17.58 -2.46 -11.74
CA GLN A 319 17.91 -2.28 -13.16
C GLN A 319 18.22 -0.82 -13.52
N PHE A 320 17.52 0.12 -12.90
CA PHE A 320 17.65 1.56 -13.13
C PHE A 320 17.87 2.27 -11.79
N PRO A 321 19.09 2.19 -11.22
CA PRO A 321 19.39 2.85 -9.96
C PRO A 321 19.12 4.35 -10.02
N HIS A 322 18.65 4.90 -8.91
CA HIS A 322 18.38 6.33 -8.75
C HIS A 322 19.17 6.88 -7.56
N ASP A 323 19.67 8.12 -7.65
CA ASP A 323 20.37 8.80 -6.55
C ASP A 323 19.68 10.13 -6.19
N PRO A 324 19.13 10.28 -4.98
CA PRO A 324 19.10 9.29 -3.91
C PRO A 324 18.04 8.21 -4.15
N GLN A 325 18.35 6.96 -3.77
CA GLN A 325 17.47 5.81 -3.97
C GLN A 325 16.19 5.95 -3.12
N PRO A 326 14.98 5.71 -3.67
CA PRO A 326 13.78 5.59 -2.85
C PRO A 326 13.95 4.59 -1.71
N ARG A 327 13.50 4.95 -0.52
CA ARG A 327 13.66 4.18 0.73
C ARG A 327 12.40 3.43 1.11
N ALA A 328 11.25 3.80 0.54
CA ALA A 328 9.95 3.25 0.92
C ALA A 328 9.13 2.77 -0.27
N ILE A 329 8.46 1.64 -0.08
CA ILE A 329 7.44 1.09 -0.97
C ILE A 329 6.11 1.15 -0.22
N GLY A 330 5.22 2.02 -0.68
CA GLY A 330 3.85 2.06 -0.20
C GLY A 330 2.98 1.08 -0.98
N SER A 331 1.99 0.48 -0.32
CA SER A 331 1.10 -0.51 -0.94
C SER A 331 -0.37 -0.24 -0.65
N SER A 332 -1.24 -0.53 -1.62
CA SER A 332 -2.69 -0.32 -1.50
C SER A 332 -3.36 -1.30 -0.51
N LYS A 333 -2.65 -2.37 -0.18
CA LYS A 333 -2.89 -3.36 0.87
C LYS A 333 -1.57 -3.60 1.60
N SER A 334 -1.61 -4.09 2.84
CA SER A 334 -0.38 -4.48 3.53
C SER A 334 0.41 -5.50 2.69
N ALA A 335 1.73 -5.52 2.84
CA ALA A 335 2.59 -6.47 2.15
C ALA A 335 2.20 -7.91 2.55
N CYS A 336 2.35 -8.85 1.62
CA CYS A 336 2.25 -10.27 1.93
C CYS A 336 3.55 -10.78 2.55
N PHE A 337 3.51 -11.97 3.15
CA PHE A 337 4.69 -12.58 3.79
C PHE A 337 5.91 -12.62 2.87
N LEU A 338 5.73 -12.98 1.59
CA LEU A 338 6.84 -13.09 0.64
C LEU A 338 7.35 -11.73 0.16
N CYS A 339 6.50 -10.72 0.00
CA CYS A 339 6.94 -9.36 -0.30
C CYS A 339 7.73 -8.78 0.88
N ASP A 340 7.21 -8.95 2.10
CA ASP A 340 7.85 -8.48 3.33
C ASP A 340 9.21 -9.15 3.55
N LEU A 341 9.27 -10.48 3.41
CA LEU A 341 10.52 -11.24 3.50
C LEU A 341 11.53 -10.82 2.42
N PHE A 342 11.07 -10.66 1.17
CA PHE A 342 11.92 -10.26 0.05
C PHE A 342 12.53 -8.87 0.27
N ILE A 343 11.71 -7.90 0.65
CA ILE A 343 12.15 -6.52 0.94
C ILE A 343 13.07 -6.47 2.16
N GLY A 344 12.72 -7.20 3.22
CA GLY A 344 13.54 -7.29 4.43
C GLY A 344 14.92 -7.88 4.16
N LYS A 345 15.01 -8.89 3.28
CA LYS A 345 16.30 -9.46 2.83
C LYS A 345 17.08 -8.54 1.90
N HIS A 346 16.39 -7.73 1.09
CA HIS A 346 17.02 -6.70 0.25
C HIS A 346 17.64 -5.56 1.07
N GLY A 347 16.98 -5.14 2.16
CA GLY A 347 17.52 -4.20 3.15
C GLY A 347 17.53 -2.71 2.77
N GLN A 348 17.28 -2.37 1.50
CA GLN A 348 17.21 -0.97 1.05
C GLN A 348 15.85 -0.32 1.30
N TYR A 349 14.77 -1.05 0.98
CA TYR A 349 13.40 -0.53 1.03
C TYR A 349 12.67 -0.91 2.33
N ARG A 350 11.59 -0.19 2.62
CA ARG A 350 10.65 -0.50 3.71
C ARG A 350 9.21 -0.48 3.22
N VAL A 351 8.39 -1.31 3.84
CA VAL A 351 6.92 -1.27 3.73
C VAL A 351 6.32 -0.77 5.03
N SER A 352 5.12 -0.20 4.99
CA SER A 352 4.50 0.34 6.20
C SER A 352 3.93 -0.76 7.10
N HIS A 353 3.36 -1.79 6.48
CA HIS A 353 2.73 -2.90 7.17
C HIS A 353 2.87 -4.18 6.37
N SER A 354 2.91 -5.30 7.08
CA SER A 354 2.72 -6.63 6.51
C SER A 354 1.53 -7.31 7.16
N HIS A 355 0.65 -7.91 6.36
CA HIS A 355 -0.38 -8.80 6.90
C HIS A 355 0.13 -10.24 7.04
N ASN A 356 1.34 -10.53 6.55
CA ASN A 356 2.04 -11.82 6.68
C ASN A 356 1.23 -13.05 6.23
N HIS A 357 0.25 -12.86 5.33
CA HIS A 357 -0.36 -14.00 4.66
C HIS A 357 0.57 -14.46 3.53
N LEU A 358 0.70 -15.77 3.41
CA LEU A 358 1.42 -16.43 2.34
C LEU A 358 0.51 -16.61 1.12
N TYR A 359 0.98 -16.23 -0.07
CA TYR A 359 0.24 -16.44 -1.31
C TYR A 359 1.02 -17.38 -2.25
N PRO A 360 0.52 -18.60 -2.52
CA PRO A 360 1.18 -19.53 -3.44
C PRO A 360 1.29 -19.07 -4.89
N GLN A 361 0.55 -18.01 -5.25
CA GLN A 361 0.57 -17.39 -6.58
C GLN A 361 1.62 -16.28 -6.71
N TRP A 362 2.51 -16.13 -5.73
CA TRP A 362 3.60 -15.17 -5.76
C TRP A 362 4.82 -15.74 -6.52
N THR A 363 5.53 -14.90 -7.25
CA THR A 363 6.81 -15.25 -7.91
C THR A 363 7.65 -14.01 -8.21
N VAL A 364 8.87 -14.22 -8.70
CA VAL A 364 9.73 -13.19 -9.30
C VAL A 364 10.04 -13.57 -10.77
N PRO A 365 10.30 -12.61 -11.67
CA PRO A 365 10.54 -12.91 -13.07
C PRO A 365 11.88 -13.63 -13.28
N ASN A 366 11.94 -14.46 -14.33
CA ASN A 366 13.05 -15.37 -14.57
C ASN A 366 14.27 -14.69 -15.22
N SER A 367 14.02 -13.73 -16.10
CA SER A 367 15.02 -12.78 -16.57
C SER A 367 14.80 -11.44 -15.89
N MET A 368 15.89 -10.73 -15.59
CA MET A 368 15.81 -9.29 -15.34
C MET A 368 15.09 -8.65 -16.53
N ILE A 369 14.36 -7.57 -16.26
CA ILE A 369 13.36 -6.98 -17.15
C ILE A 369 14.01 -6.31 -18.39
N HIS A 370 14.75 -7.08 -19.20
CA HIS A 370 15.41 -6.62 -20.42
C HIS A 370 14.39 -6.33 -21.53
N ASP A 371 13.18 -6.89 -21.45
CA ASP A 371 12.16 -6.74 -22.49
C ASP A 371 11.20 -5.54 -22.30
N MET A 372 11.23 -4.84 -21.16
CA MET A 372 10.35 -3.68 -20.95
C MET A 372 10.91 -2.35 -21.50
N ALA A 373 12.21 -2.27 -21.77
CA ALA A 373 12.80 -1.12 -22.46
C ALA A 373 12.24 -0.98 -23.90
N ARG A 374 11.91 -2.09 -24.58
CA ARG A 374 11.30 -2.07 -25.92
C ARG A 374 9.86 -1.57 -25.93
N LEU A 375 9.14 -1.59 -24.80
CA LEU A 375 7.76 -1.13 -24.70
C LEU A 375 7.64 0.34 -24.27
N ARG A 376 8.74 1.01 -23.91
CA ARG A 376 8.79 2.44 -23.56
C ARG A 376 8.84 3.37 -24.77
N GLU A 377 9.20 2.90 -25.97
CA GLU A 377 9.30 3.76 -27.14
C GLU A 377 7.91 4.14 -27.68
N THR A 378 7.40 5.29 -27.26
CA THR A 378 6.34 5.97 -28.01
C THR A 378 6.92 6.52 -29.32
N PRO A 379 6.15 6.56 -30.43
CA PRO A 379 6.62 7.10 -31.72
C PRO A 379 7.16 8.54 -31.67
N ILE A 380 6.84 9.28 -30.61
CA ILE A 380 7.23 10.68 -30.39
C ILE A 380 8.72 10.79 -30.00
N GLN A 381 9.28 9.80 -29.28
CA GLN A 381 10.68 9.87 -28.80
C GLN A 381 11.73 9.46 -29.84
N ARG A 382 11.32 8.75 -30.91
CA ARG A 382 12.23 8.35 -32.01
C ARG A 382 12.76 9.52 -32.84
N LYS A 383 12.12 10.69 -32.81
CA LYS A 383 12.59 11.88 -33.54
C LYS A 383 13.62 12.71 -32.78
N ALA A 384 13.87 12.44 -31.50
CA ALA A 384 14.67 13.31 -30.64
C ALA A 384 16.05 12.75 -30.23
N SER A 385 16.29 11.45 -30.41
CA SER A 385 17.53 10.78 -29.96
C SER A 385 18.47 10.51 -31.14
N GLY A 386 19.01 11.59 -31.71
CA GLY A 386 20.25 11.52 -32.46
C GLY A 386 21.43 11.52 -31.49
N VAL A 387 22.10 10.36 -31.37
CA VAL A 387 23.50 10.15 -30.91
C VAL A 387 23.77 10.21 -29.40
N GLY A 388 24.51 9.19 -28.93
CA GLY A 388 25.49 9.32 -27.85
C GLY A 388 25.59 8.12 -26.90
N ASP A 389 26.25 7.03 -27.31
CA ASP A 389 26.61 5.91 -26.43
C ASP A 389 27.62 6.36 -25.35
N CYS A 390 27.23 6.23 -24.08
CA CYS A 390 28.13 6.31 -22.93
C CYS A 390 27.96 5.03 -22.09
N GLU A 391 28.88 4.09 -22.25
CA GLU A 391 28.98 2.88 -21.42
C GLU A 391 29.22 3.26 -19.95
N SER A 392 28.26 2.96 -19.08
CA SER A 392 28.48 2.90 -17.63
C SER A 392 28.44 1.43 -17.19
N LYS A 393 29.59 0.93 -16.75
CA LYS A 393 29.75 -0.43 -16.21
C LYS A 393 29.21 -0.45 -14.77
N ALA A 394 27.98 -0.96 -14.60
CA ALA A 394 27.49 -1.36 -13.29
C ALA A 394 28.16 -2.69 -12.89
N HIS A 395 28.92 -2.69 -11.80
CA HIS A 395 29.38 -3.92 -11.14
C HIS A 395 28.26 -4.47 -10.26
N LEU A 396 27.79 -5.67 -10.59
CA LEU A 396 26.82 -6.45 -9.83
C LEU A 396 27.47 -6.98 -8.53
N PRO A 397 26.89 -6.77 -7.34
CA PRO A 397 27.11 -7.68 -6.22
C PRO A 397 26.45 -9.02 -6.56
N GLY A 398 27.21 -10.11 -6.46
CA GLY A 398 26.71 -11.46 -6.75
C GLY A 398 25.58 -11.86 -5.81
N TRP A 399 24.35 -11.86 -6.31
CA TRP A 399 23.21 -12.53 -5.69
C TRP A 399 23.38 -14.04 -5.81
N GLN A 400 24.23 -14.62 -4.96
CA GLN A 400 24.12 -16.03 -4.61
C GLN A 400 23.20 -16.10 -3.41
N PHE A 401 21.97 -16.60 -3.60
CA PHE A 401 21.24 -17.16 -2.47
C PHE A 401 22.12 -18.25 -1.89
N SER A 402 22.77 -18.00 -0.75
CA SER A 402 23.41 -19.07 0.01
C SER A 402 22.34 -20.15 0.22
N THR A 403 22.74 -21.38 -0.04
CA THR A 403 22.03 -22.62 0.26
C THR A 403 21.47 -22.65 1.70
N ASP A 404 21.91 -21.74 2.56
CA ASP A 404 21.42 -21.52 3.93
C ASP A 404 19.98 -21.01 4.03
N THR A 405 19.43 -20.31 3.03
CA THR A 405 18.03 -19.83 3.11
C THR A 405 17.02 -20.94 2.83
N ALA A 406 17.35 -21.85 1.90
CA ALA A 406 16.58 -23.07 1.64
C ALA A 406 16.77 -24.09 2.78
N SER A 407 17.95 -24.13 3.41
CA SER A 407 18.21 -25.05 4.52
C SER A 407 17.68 -24.56 5.88
N THR A 408 17.46 -23.25 6.08
CA THR A 408 16.77 -22.73 7.28
C THR A 408 15.29 -23.12 7.29
N ILE A 409 14.65 -23.21 6.11
CA ILE A 409 13.29 -23.73 5.95
C ILE A 409 13.27 -25.28 6.08
N SER A 410 14.35 -25.96 5.72
CA SER A 410 14.49 -27.42 5.87
C SER A 410 14.80 -27.84 7.32
N ARG A 411 15.62 -27.09 8.05
CA ARG A 411 16.13 -27.47 9.39
C ARG A 411 15.14 -27.25 10.53
N SER A 412 14.07 -26.47 10.34
CA SER A 412 12.99 -26.40 11.35
C SER A 412 12.02 -27.57 11.30
N CYS A 413 12.11 -28.44 10.29
CA CYS A 413 11.19 -29.56 10.07
C CYS A 413 11.76 -30.92 10.50
N ASP A 414 13.07 -31.03 10.71
CA ASP A 414 13.76 -32.30 11.02
C ASP A 414 14.09 -32.52 12.51
N SER A 415 13.64 -31.65 13.42
CA SER A 415 13.76 -31.87 14.86
C SER A 415 12.39 -31.95 15.54
N HIS A 416 11.71 -33.09 15.37
CA HIS A 416 10.71 -33.54 16.34
C HIS A 416 11.42 -34.37 17.42
N GLY A 417 11.54 -33.79 18.60
CA GLY A 417 12.05 -34.42 19.80
C GLY A 417 12.09 -33.40 20.94
N ASP A 418 10.95 -33.31 21.63
CA ASP A 418 10.74 -32.61 22.91
C ASP A 418 10.95 -31.09 22.98
N PHE A 419 9.84 -30.35 23.05
CA PHE A 419 9.77 -29.21 23.97
C PHE A 419 8.37 -29.09 24.57
N ASN A 420 8.23 -29.75 25.72
CA ASN A 420 7.23 -29.43 26.73
C ASN A 420 7.55 -28.06 27.34
N LEU A 421 6.49 -27.26 27.56
CA LEU A 421 6.28 -26.33 28.68
C LEU A 421 7.43 -25.35 29.02
N TYR A 422 7.18 -24.04 28.93
CA TYR A 422 6.90 -23.24 30.13
C TYR A 422 6.44 -21.82 29.76
N ARG A 423 5.46 -21.40 30.55
CA ARG A 423 4.72 -20.15 30.57
C ARG A 423 5.37 -19.24 31.63
N ALA A 424 5.16 -17.92 31.49
CA ALA A 424 5.55 -16.83 32.41
C ALA A 424 7.05 -16.46 32.37
N GLY A 425 7.47 -15.20 32.44
CA GLY A 425 6.81 -13.91 32.67
C GLY A 425 7.89 -12.85 32.94
N ILE A 426 7.53 -11.58 32.78
CA ILE A 426 7.91 -10.44 33.63
C ILE A 426 9.42 -10.16 33.84
N ILE A 427 9.86 -9.03 33.24
CA ILE A 427 10.76 -7.98 33.80
C ILE A 427 11.92 -8.43 34.71
N SER A 428 13.17 -8.16 34.29
CA SER A 428 14.08 -7.31 35.10
C SER A 428 15.30 -6.82 34.32
N VAL A 429 15.61 -5.56 34.61
CA VAL A 429 16.82 -4.78 34.32
C VAL A 429 18.00 -5.26 35.18
N ASN A 430 19.22 -5.22 34.61
CA ASN A 430 20.52 -4.83 35.21
C ASN A 430 21.62 -5.26 34.22
N ASN A 431 22.45 -4.42 33.60
CA ASN A 431 23.37 -3.38 34.09
C ASN A 431 24.50 -3.93 34.98
N GLN A 432 25.71 -3.97 34.41
CA GLN A 432 27.08 -3.83 34.98
C GLN A 432 28.05 -4.49 33.99
N ARG A 433 28.98 -3.80 33.31
CA ARG A 433 30.23 -3.16 33.79
C ARG A 433 31.00 -4.01 34.80
N SER A 434 32.00 -4.72 34.29
CA SER A 434 33.43 -4.49 34.57
C SER A 434 34.26 -5.18 33.49
#